data_AF-A0A958ZP11-F1
#
_entry.id   AF-A0A958ZP11-F1
#
_cell.length_a   1.000
_cell.length_b   1.000
_cell.length_c   1.000
_cell.angle_alpha   90.00
_cell.angle_beta   90.00
_cell.angle_gamma   90.00
#
_symmetry.space_group_name_H-M   'P 1'
#
loop_
_entity.id
_entity.type
_entity.pdbx_description
1 polymer ?
#
loop_
_entity_poly.entity_id
_entity_poly.type
_entity_poly.pdbx_seq_one_letter_code
_entity_poly.pdbx_strand_id
1 'polypeptide(L)'
;MKILRTTYLSLGSNLSNTLENLQQALYFIAQKVGRISKVSSVYRTKSWGFKGDDFLNICVEVATNLNPENLLDKVLSIEEEMGRTRNESDTYQSRIIDIDVLLFDDEIIFHNNLKVPHRRMLDRKFVLVPLTEIAPNVKHPIAKKNILMCLQSCTDNSEIEETDLQLKRPVSLVEKYNYIAIEGNIGAGKTSLSKMIGDDFNAKLVLERFADNPFLPKYYADMERYAFPLEMSFLADRFQQLTD
;
A
#
# COMPACT_ATOMS: atom_id res chain seq x y z
N MET A 1 13.27 -12.58 -0.05
CA MET A 1 12.69 -11.25 -0.38
C MET A 1 11.50 -11.46 -1.28
N LYS A 2 10.35 -10.93 -0.89
CA LYS A 2 9.15 -10.91 -1.74
C LYS A 2 9.33 -9.81 -2.80
N ILE A 3 8.97 -10.09 -4.04
CA ILE A 3 9.00 -9.08 -5.11
C ILE A 3 7.85 -8.11 -4.84
N LEU A 4 8.16 -6.82 -4.71
CA LEU A 4 7.17 -5.76 -4.61
C LEU A 4 6.84 -5.23 -6.00
N ARG A 5 5.54 -5.09 -6.25
CA ARG A 5 4.94 -4.60 -7.49
C ARG A 5 4.09 -3.38 -7.20
N THR A 6 3.98 -2.47 -8.15
CA THR A 6 3.21 -1.23 -7.99
C THR A 6 1.84 -1.40 -8.62
N THR A 7 0.79 -1.16 -7.82
CA THR A 7 -0.59 -1.10 -8.31
C THR A 7 -1.19 0.26 -8.02
N TYR A 8 -2.06 0.72 -8.91
CA TYR A 8 -2.83 1.94 -8.72
C TYR A 8 -4.30 1.58 -8.55
N LEU A 9 -4.93 2.08 -7.48
CA LEU A 9 -6.33 1.84 -7.19
C LEU A 9 -7.10 3.16 -7.23
N SER A 10 -8.32 3.13 -7.78
CA SER A 10 -9.30 4.21 -7.65
C SER A 10 -10.26 3.85 -6.54
N LEU A 11 -10.56 4.79 -5.65
CA LEU A 11 -11.56 4.63 -4.62
C LEU A 11 -12.66 5.67 -4.80
N GLY A 12 -13.93 5.26 -4.64
CA GLY A 12 -15.09 6.13 -4.72
C GLY A 12 -16.10 5.83 -3.61
N SER A 13 -16.68 6.87 -3.01
CA SER A 13 -17.75 6.74 -2.00
C SER A 13 -18.79 7.84 -2.18
N ASN A 14 -20.08 7.49 -2.10
CA ASN A 14 -21.18 8.47 -2.16
C ASN A 14 -22.28 8.25 -1.11
N LEU A 15 -22.19 7.22 -0.27
CA LEU A 15 -23.14 6.97 0.79
C LEU A 15 -22.54 7.44 2.12
N SER A 16 -23.32 8.19 2.92
CA SER A 16 -23.05 8.75 4.27
C SER A 16 -21.65 8.55 4.87
N ASN A 17 -21.06 9.62 5.43
CA ASN A 17 -19.69 9.61 6.00
C ASN A 17 -18.62 9.23 4.96
N THR A 18 -18.73 9.82 3.76
CA THR A 18 -17.93 9.45 2.59
C THR A 18 -16.42 9.59 2.83
N LEU A 19 -16.00 10.62 3.58
CA LEU A 19 -14.60 10.81 3.93
C LEU A 19 -14.10 9.73 4.90
N GLU A 20 -14.90 9.39 5.91
CA GLU A 20 -14.58 8.33 6.87
C GLU A 20 -14.51 6.96 6.17
N ASN A 21 -15.40 6.70 5.20
CA ASN A 21 -15.36 5.48 4.39
C ASN A 21 -14.05 5.40 3.59
N LEU A 22 -13.67 6.47 2.90
CA LEU A 22 -12.38 6.52 2.19
C LEU A 22 -11.21 6.29 3.15
N GLN A 23 -11.23 6.91 4.32
CA GLN A 23 -10.18 6.74 5.33
C GLN A 23 -10.10 5.30 5.86
N GLN A 24 -11.23 4.64 6.12
CA GLN A 24 -11.27 3.23 6.52
C GLN A 24 -10.77 2.31 5.40
N ALA A 25 -11.14 2.58 4.15
CA ALA A 25 -10.65 1.83 3.01
C ALA A 25 -9.12 1.92 2.90
N LEU A 26 -8.51 3.09 3.14
CA LEU A 26 -7.05 3.23 3.21
C LEU A 26 -6.43 2.34 4.29
N TYR A 27 -7.02 2.26 5.48
CA TYR A 27 -6.50 1.38 6.54
C TYR A 27 -6.60 -0.10 6.17
N PHE A 28 -7.72 -0.52 5.58
CA PHE A 28 -7.89 -1.90 5.12
C PHE A 28 -6.93 -2.25 3.97
N ILE A 29 -6.73 -1.35 3.02
CA ILE A 29 -5.74 -1.53 1.93
C ILE A 29 -4.34 -1.66 2.52
N ALA A 30 -3.96 -0.78 3.45
CA ALA A 30 -2.66 -0.84 4.11
C ALA A 30 -2.43 -2.16 4.87
N GLN A 31 -3.49 -2.72 5.45
CA GLN A 31 -3.42 -3.97 6.21
C GLN A 31 -3.43 -5.23 5.34
N LYS A 32 -4.23 -5.26 4.26
CA LYS A 32 -4.54 -6.50 3.52
C LYS A 32 -3.94 -6.56 2.12
N VAL A 33 -3.66 -5.41 1.52
CA VAL A 33 -3.22 -5.31 0.12
C VAL A 33 -1.74 -5.00 0.04
N GLY A 34 -1.28 -3.97 0.76
CA GLY A 34 0.13 -3.58 0.73
C GLY A 34 0.36 -2.15 1.20
N ARG A 35 1.62 -1.72 1.16
CA ARG A 35 2.02 -0.40 1.64
C ARG A 35 1.53 0.69 0.69
N ILE A 36 0.78 1.66 1.23
CA ILE A 36 0.34 2.83 0.47
C ILE A 36 1.49 3.83 0.39
N SER A 37 2.02 4.05 -0.81
CA SER A 37 3.13 4.97 -1.07
C SER A 37 2.64 6.39 -1.28
N LYS A 38 1.50 6.58 -1.94
CA LYS A 38 0.88 7.89 -2.19
C LYS A 38 -0.64 7.80 -2.17
N VAL A 39 -1.28 8.92 -1.82
CA VAL A 39 -2.72 9.16 -1.85
C VAL A 39 -2.92 10.51 -2.53
N SER A 40 -3.82 10.61 -3.49
CA SER A 40 -4.18 11.88 -4.13
C SER A 40 -4.96 12.80 -3.18
N SER A 41 -5.15 14.05 -3.57
CA SER A 41 -6.20 14.91 -3.04
C SER A 41 -7.59 14.25 -3.17
N VAL A 42 -8.53 14.71 -2.36
CA VAL A 42 -9.93 14.26 -2.39
C VAL A 42 -10.70 15.09 -3.40
N TYR A 43 -11.23 14.43 -4.43
CA TYR A 43 -11.98 15.09 -5.50
C TYR A 43 -13.47 14.78 -5.40
N ARG A 44 -14.29 15.83 -5.50
CA ARG A 44 -15.76 15.75 -5.55
C ARG A 44 -16.24 15.73 -6.99
N THR A 45 -17.19 14.84 -7.27
CA THR A 45 -17.83 14.71 -8.58
C THR A 45 -19.32 14.46 -8.46
N LYS A 46 -20.13 15.08 -9.32
CA LYS A 46 -21.58 14.83 -9.37
C LYS A 46 -21.89 13.36 -9.64
N SER A 47 -22.98 12.85 -9.07
CA SER A 47 -23.48 11.49 -9.36
C SER A 47 -23.68 11.27 -10.87
N TRP A 48 -23.10 10.20 -11.41
CA TRP A 48 -23.18 9.87 -12.84
C TRP A 48 -24.39 8.97 -13.12
N GLY A 49 -25.36 9.47 -13.90
CA GLY A 49 -26.48 8.66 -14.40
C GLY A 49 -27.67 8.46 -13.45
N PHE A 50 -27.67 9.05 -12.26
CA PHE A 50 -28.82 9.06 -11.34
C PHE A 50 -28.83 10.31 -10.43
N LYS A 51 -29.98 10.63 -9.81
CA LYS A 51 -30.07 11.65 -8.74
C LYS A 51 -29.57 11.02 -7.43
N GLY A 52 -28.35 11.33 -7.05
CA GLY A 52 -27.75 10.95 -5.77
C GLY A 52 -26.76 11.99 -5.29
N ASP A 53 -26.25 11.80 -4.07
CA ASP A 53 -25.23 12.66 -3.48
C ASP A 53 -23.92 12.63 -4.29
N ASP A 54 -23.11 13.67 -4.17
CA ASP A 54 -21.81 13.73 -4.85
C ASP A 54 -20.89 12.60 -4.38
N PHE A 55 -20.09 12.07 -5.30
CA PHE A 55 -19.03 11.12 -5.00
C PHE A 55 -17.78 11.86 -4.54
N LEU A 56 -17.10 11.31 -3.53
CA LEU A 56 -15.70 11.59 -3.26
C LEU A 56 -14.85 10.50 -3.89
N ASN A 57 -13.86 10.90 -4.70
CA ASN A 57 -12.95 10.01 -5.40
C ASN A 57 -11.49 10.34 -5.07
N ILE A 58 -10.69 9.29 -4.95
CA ILE A 58 -9.23 9.38 -4.78
C ILE A 58 -8.54 8.29 -5.60
N CYS A 59 -7.26 8.47 -5.88
CA CYS A 59 -6.37 7.42 -6.35
C CYS A 59 -5.27 7.15 -5.31
N VAL A 60 -4.84 5.89 -5.22
CA VAL A 60 -3.75 5.47 -4.34
C VAL A 60 -2.71 4.64 -5.09
N GLU A 61 -1.45 4.88 -4.76
CA GLU A 61 -0.32 4.08 -5.22
C GLU A 61 0.06 3.09 -4.12
N VAL A 62 0.01 1.79 -4.43
CA VAL A 62 0.24 0.72 -3.45
C VAL A 62 1.37 -0.18 -3.93
N ALA A 63 2.34 -0.42 -3.04
CA ALA A 63 3.36 -1.44 -3.22
C ALA A 63 2.86 -2.75 -2.59
N THR A 64 2.66 -3.78 -3.41
CA THR A 64 2.10 -5.07 -3.01
C THR A 64 2.98 -6.23 -3.45
N ASN A 65 2.96 -7.32 -2.68
CA ASN A 65 3.56 -8.60 -3.05
C ASN A 65 2.52 -9.61 -3.55
N LEU A 66 1.24 -9.20 -3.63
CA LEU A 66 0.16 -10.03 -4.12
C LEU A 66 0.26 -10.15 -5.64
N ASN A 67 -0.10 -11.32 -6.17
CA ASN A 67 -0.38 -11.43 -7.59
C ASN A 67 -1.73 -10.73 -7.91
N PRO A 68 -2.02 -10.45 -9.19
CA PRO A 68 -3.23 -9.70 -9.55
C PRO A 68 -4.55 -10.35 -9.11
N GLU A 69 -4.63 -11.68 -9.14
CA GLU A 69 -5.83 -12.41 -8.70
C GLU A 69 -6.08 -12.25 -7.20
N ASN A 70 -5.06 -12.48 -6.37
CA ASN A 70 -5.15 -12.27 -4.93
C ASN A 70 -5.38 -10.80 -4.58
N LEU A 71 -4.80 -9.86 -5.36
CA LEU A 71 -5.08 -8.43 -5.21
C LEU A 71 -6.58 -8.16 -5.37
N LEU A 72 -7.19 -8.66 -6.45
CA LEU A 72 -8.61 -8.48 -6.68
C LEU A 72 -9.44 -9.08 -5.55
N ASP A 73 -9.16 -10.32 -5.14
CA ASP A 73 -9.89 -10.98 -4.06
C ASP A 73 -9.80 -10.19 -2.74
N LYS A 74 -8.63 -9.64 -2.42
CA LYS A 74 -8.46 -8.79 -1.25
C LYS A 74 -9.24 -7.48 -1.38
N VAL A 75 -9.16 -6.82 -2.52
CA VAL A 75 -9.93 -5.60 -2.79
C VAL A 75 -11.43 -5.86 -2.61
N LEU A 76 -11.96 -6.93 -3.19
CA LEU A 76 -13.38 -7.28 -3.07
C LEU A 76 -13.78 -7.61 -1.63
N SER A 77 -12.93 -8.32 -0.89
CA SER A 77 -13.17 -8.61 0.53
C SER A 77 -13.24 -7.33 1.38
N ILE A 78 -12.49 -6.29 1.03
CA ILE A 78 -12.54 -5.00 1.72
C ILE A 78 -13.89 -4.33 1.47
N GLU A 79 -14.37 -4.35 0.23
CA GLU A 79 -15.69 -3.79 -0.08
C GLU A 79 -16.81 -4.51 0.69
N GLU A 80 -16.76 -5.85 0.75
CA GLU A 80 -17.73 -6.68 1.48
C GLU A 80 -17.69 -6.39 2.99
N GLU A 81 -16.50 -6.31 3.59
CA GLU A 81 -16.33 -5.99 5.02
C GLU A 81 -16.79 -4.57 5.37
N MET A 82 -16.71 -3.64 4.43
CA MET A 82 -17.26 -2.28 4.57
C MET A 82 -18.77 -2.20 4.30
N GLY A 83 -19.43 -3.34 4.06
CA GLY A 83 -20.89 -3.43 3.94
C GLY A 83 -21.44 -3.34 2.52
N ARG A 84 -20.61 -3.49 1.49
CA ARG A 84 -21.09 -3.59 0.10
C ARG A 84 -21.80 -4.93 -0.09
N THR A 85 -23.11 -4.88 -0.29
CA THR A 85 -23.90 -6.04 -0.73
C THR A 85 -23.98 -6.04 -2.26
N ARG A 86 -23.54 -7.14 -2.89
CA ARG A 86 -23.69 -7.32 -4.34
C ARG A 86 -25.13 -7.76 -4.64
N ASN A 87 -25.98 -6.80 -4.98
CA ASN A 87 -27.29 -7.11 -5.56
C ASN A 87 -27.13 -7.32 -7.08
N GLU A 88 -27.75 -8.35 -7.64
CA GLU A 88 -27.66 -8.76 -9.07
C GLU A 88 -28.27 -7.77 -10.07
N SER A 89 -28.61 -6.55 -9.65
CA SER A 89 -29.19 -5.54 -10.54
C SER A 89 -28.10 -4.70 -11.22
N ASP A 90 -28.12 -4.66 -12.55
CA ASP A 90 -27.26 -3.84 -13.45
C ASP A 90 -27.43 -2.31 -13.30
N THR A 91 -28.04 -1.82 -12.22
CA THR A 91 -28.24 -0.39 -11.97
C THR A 91 -27.09 0.21 -11.16
N TYR A 92 -26.62 1.39 -11.57
CA TYR A 92 -25.73 2.21 -10.75
C TYR A 92 -26.44 2.56 -9.45
N GLN A 93 -25.91 2.10 -8.33
CA GLN A 93 -26.44 2.33 -6.99
C GLN A 93 -25.41 3.05 -6.14
N SER A 94 -25.87 3.81 -5.16
CA SER A 94 -25.00 4.38 -4.13
C SER A 94 -24.30 3.26 -3.36
N ARG A 95 -23.00 3.44 -3.06
CA ARG A 95 -22.16 2.46 -2.39
C ARG A 95 -21.34 3.13 -1.30
N ILE A 96 -21.10 2.40 -0.21
CA ILE A 96 -20.24 2.83 0.90
C ILE A 96 -18.80 2.99 0.40
N ILE A 97 -18.33 2.06 -0.43
CA ILE A 97 -17.03 2.14 -1.08
C ILE A 97 -17.04 1.35 -2.40
N ASP A 98 -16.31 1.86 -3.38
CA ASP A 98 -15.94 1.20 -4.63
C ASP A 98 -14.43 1.28 -4.79
N ILE A 99 -13.79 0.15 -5.05
CA ILE A 99 -12.34 0.05 -5.18
C ILE A 99 -12.00 -0.65 -6.49
N ASP A 100 -11.52 0.12 -7.47
CA ASP A 100 -11.16 -0.36 -8.80
C ASP A 100 -9.64 -0.50 -8.94
N VAL A 101 -9.17 -1.65 -9.42
CA VAL A 101 -7.75 -1.85 -9.80
C VAL A 101 -7.50 -1.22 -11.17
N LEU A 102 -6.76 -0.11 -11.22
CA LEU A 102 -6.52 0.66 -12.44
C LEU A 102 -5.38 0.10 -13.28
N LEU A 103 -4.23 -0.11 -12.63
CA LEU A 103 -2.96 -0.50 -13.25
C LEU A 103 -2.22 -1.44 -12.30
N PHE A 104 -1.46 -2.37 -12.86
CA PHE A 104 -0.61 -3.29 -12.12
C PHE A 104 0.71 -3.43 -12.89
N ASP A 105 1.75 -2.74 -12.41
CA ASP A 105 2.98 -2.44 -13.15
C ASP A 105 2.68 -2.03 -14.61
N ASP A 106 3.33 -2.68 -15.57
CA ASP A 106 3.15 -2.54 -17.01
C ASP A 106 2.36 -3.72 -17.62
N GLU A 107 1.67 -4.51 -16.80
CA GLU A 107 0.96 -5.71 -17.25
C GLU A 107 -0.37 -5.42 -17.93
N ILE A 108 -0.72 -6.32 -18.85
CA ILE A 108 -2.03 -6.40 -19.47
C ILE A 108 -2.64 -7.75 -19.07
N ILE A 109 -3.62 -7.71 -18.18
CA ILE A 109 -4.23 -8.87 -17.56
C ILE A 109 -5.67 -8.97 -18.05
N PHE A 110 -5.99 -10.09 -18.66
CA PHE A 110 -7.34 -10.48 -19.03
C PHE A 110 -7.61 -11.87 -18.47
N HIS A 111 -8.18 -11.95 -17.27
CA HIS A 111 -8.45 -13.24 -16.64
C HIS A 111 -9.79 -13.21 -15.92
N ASN A 112 -10.69 -14.15 -16.25
CA ASN A 112 -12.04 -14.31 -15.69
C ASN A 112 -12.78 -12.97 -15.45
N ASN A 113 -12.61 -12.40 -14.26
CA ASN A 113 -13.26 -11.18 -13.78
C ASN A 113 -12.33 -9.96 -13.65
N LEU A 114 -11.01 -10.13 -13.79
CA LEU A 114 -10.02 -9.07 -13.67
C LEU A 114 -9.54 -8.59 -15.06
N LYS A 115 -9.61 -7.26 -15.26
CA LYS A 115 -9.14 -6.60 -16.47
C LYS A 115 -8.32 -5.39 -16.11
N VAL A 116 -7.00 -5.53 -16.26
CA VAL A 116 -6.02 -4.48 -15.96
C VAL A 116 -5.21 -4.24 -17.23
N PRO A 117 -5.01 -2.99 -17.68
CA PRO A 117 -5.58 -1.76 -17.15
C PRO A 117 -7.12 -1.73 -17.15
N HIS A 118 -7.71 -1.01 -16.19
CA HIS A 118 -9.17 -0.94 -16.09
C HIS A 118 -9.78 -0.36 -17.38
N ARG A 119 -10.71 -1.10 -17.99
CA ARG A 119 -11.19 -0.86 -19.36
C ARG A 119 -11.66 0.57 -19.65
N ARG A 120 -12.31 1.20 -18.67
CA ARG A 120 -12.91 2.54 -18.81
C ARG A 120 -12.12 3.62 -18.07
N MET A 121 -10.91 3.33 -17.58
CA MET A 121 -10.14 4.33 -16.82
C MET A 121 -9.79 5.55 -17.68
N LEU A 122 -9.55 5.34 -18.98
CA LEU A 122 -9.20 6.41 -19.91
C LEU A 122 -10.39 7.30 -20.30
N ASP A 123 -11.61 6.84 -20.02
CA ASP A 123 -12.86 7.54 -20.35
C ASP A 123 -13.44 8.30 -19.15
N ARG A 124 -12.76 8.30 -18.00
CA ARG A 124 -13.29 8.79 -16.72
C ARG A 124 -12.35 9.81 -16.11
N LYS A 125 -12.75 11.07 -16.12
CA LYS A 125 -11.94 12.17 -15.59
C LYS A 125 -11.77 12.10 -14.07
N PHE A 126 -12.79 11.59 -13.36
CA PHE A 126 -12.71 11.35 -11.92
C PHE A 126 -11.68 10.29 -11.50
N VAL A 127 -11.19 9.49 -12.45
CA VAL A 127 -10.06 8.56 -12.26
C VAL A 127 -8.76 9.22 -12.70
N LEU A 128 -8.74 9.80 -13.91
CA LEU A 128 -7.49 10.34 -14.49
C LEU A 128 -6.95 11.57 -13.76
N VAL A 129 -7.80 12.45 -13.24
CA VAL A 129 -7.37 13.63 -12.48
C VAL A 129 -6.60 13.23 -11.23
N PRO A 130 -7.17 12.47 -10.27
CA PRO A 130 -6.43 12.03 -9.09
C PRO A 130 -5.24 11.12 -9.43
N LEU A 131 -5.33 10.28 -10.47
CA LEU A 131 -4.20 9.43 -10.87
C LEU A 131 -3.03 10.26 -11.42
N THR A 132 -3.31 11.33 -12.17
CA THR A 132 -2.27 12.21 -12.74
C THR A 132 -1.51 12.95 -11.64
N GLU A 133 -2.17 13.30 -10.53
CA GLU A 133 -1.52 13.93 -9.38
C GLU A 133 -0.39 13.06 -8.79
N ILE A 134 -0.67 11.77 -8.60
CA ILE A 134 0.28 10.84 -7.94
C ILE A 134 1.25 10.16 -8.93
N ALA A 135 0.86 10.02 -10.20
CA ALA A 135 1.52 9.19 -11.20
C ALA A 135 1.49 9.76 -12.63
N PRO A 136 1.88 11.03 -12.87
CA PRO A 136 1.72 11.68 -14.18
C PRO A 136 2.54 11.02 -15.30
N ASN A 137 3.70 10.45 -14.94
CA ASN A 137 4.67 9.88 -15.87
C ASN A 137 4.51 8.37 -16.09
N VAL A 138 3.62 7.69 -15.35
CA VAL A 138 3.37 6.26 -15.53
C VAL A 138 2.82 6.04 -16.94
N LYS A 139 3.38 5.06 -17.66
CA LYS A 139 2.92 4.72 -19.01
C LYS A 139 1.76 3.74 -18.92
N HIS A 140 0.65 4.08 -19.55
CA HIS A 140 -0.47 3.17 -19.69
C HIS A 140 -0.08 1.99 -20.61
N PRO A 141 -0.21 0.72 -20.17
CA PRO A 141 0.24 -0.46 -20.92
C PRO A 141 -0.33 -0.61 -22.32
N ILE A 142 -1.61 -0.27 -22.52
CA ILE A 142 -2.30 -0.38 -23.81
C ILE A 142 -2.13 0.89 -24.67
N ALA A 143 -2.51 2.07 -24.15
CA ALA A 143 -2.43 3.33 -24.88
C ALA A 143 -0.99 3.79 -25.19
N LYS A 144 0.02 3.24 -24.48
CA LYS A 144 1.46 3.59 -24.59
C LYS A 144 1.76 5.08 -24.40
N LYS A 145 0.84 5.82 -23.79
CA LYS A 145 0.97 7.22 -23.39
C LYS A 145 1.15 7.33 -21.88
N ASN A 146 1.76 8.40 -21.40
CA ASN A 146 1.79 8.67 -19.97
C ASN A 146 0.39 9.11 -19.48
N ILE A 147 0.11 8.92 -18.19
CA ILE A 147 -1.21 9.25 -17.62
C ILE A 147 -1.59 10.72 -17.86
N LEU A 148 -0.61 11.64 -17.80
CA LEU A 148 -0.85 13.04 -18.12
C LEU A 148 -1.38 13.26 -19.56
N MET A 149 -0.77 12.62 -20.58
CA MET A 149 -1.28 12.71 -21.96
C MET A 149 -2.62 11.98 -22.13
N CYS A 150 -2.86 10.91 -21.37
CA CYS A 150 -4.15 10.23 -21.33
C CYS A 150 -5.25 11.18 -20.82
N LEU A 151 -5.01 11.92 -19.74
CA LEU A 151 -5.93 12.93 -19.21
C LEU A 151 -6.23 14.02 -20.24
N GLN A 152 -5.19 14.52 -20.93
CA GLN A 152 -5.35 15.52 -22.00
C GLN A 152 -6.16 15.02 -23.20
N SER A 153 -6.18 13.71 -23.44
CA SER A 153 -6.93 13.08 -24.54
C SER A 153 -8.32 12.60 -24.10
N CYS A 154 -8.70 12.77 -22.83
CA CYS A 154 -9.96 12.29 -22.29
C CYS A 154 -11.13 13.16 -22.79
N THR A 155 -12.18 12.52 -23.30
CA THR A 155 -13.37 13.19 -23.83
C THR A 155 -14.42 13.49 -22.77
N ASP A 156 -14.19 13.06 -21.52
CA ASP A 156 -15.09 13.31 -20.40
C ASP A 156 -15.05 14.77 -19.98
N ASN A 157 -16.20 15.44 -20.10
CA ASN A 157 -16.38 16.85 -19.79
C ASN A 157 -16.91 17.09 -18.36
N SER A 158 -16.96 16.06 -17.51
CA SER A 158 -17.36 16.21 -16.11
C SER A 158 -16.50 17.25 -15.38
N GLU A 159 -17.17 18.02 -14.52
CA GLU A 159 -16.53 18.90 -13.55
C GLU A 159 -15.98 18.05 -12.40
N ILE A 160 -14.69 18.22 -12.12
CA ILE A 160 -13.99 17.57 -11.01
C ILE A 160 -13.50 18.69 -10.10
N GLU A 161 -13.99 18.72 -8.87
CA GLU A 161 -13.66 19.74 -7.88
C GLU A 161 -12.68 19.16 -6.86
N GLU A 162 -11.50 19.76 -6.70
CA GLU A 162 -10.60 19.42 -5.60
C GLU A 162 -11.17 20.00 -4.29
N THR A 163 -11.24 19.18 -3.24
CA THR A 163 -11.80 19.60 -1.95
C THR A 163 -10.69 19.87 -0.94
N ASP A 164 -11.00 20.66 0.10
CA ASP A 164 -10.08 20.89 1.23
C ASP A 164 -10.02 19.70 2.22
N LEU A 165 -10.71 18.60 1.92
CA LEU A 165 -10.75 17.42 2.79
C LEU A 165 -9.41 16.69 2.76
N GLN A 166 -8.95 16.23 3.93
CA GLN A 166 -7.67 15.55 4.05
C GLN A 166 -7.83 14.11 4.54
N LEU A 167 -7.12 13.21 3.89
CA LEU A 167 -6.96 11.82 4.31
C LEU A 167 -5.59 11.61 4.94
N LYS A 168 -5.54 10.80 5.98
CA LYS A 168 -4.30 10.38 6.63
C LYS A 168 -3.80 9.11 5.97
N ARG A 169 -2.71 9.21 5.20
CA ARG A 169 -2.01 8.05 4.66
C ARG A 169 -1.46 7.21 5.82
N PRO A 170 -1.76 5.89 5.90
CA PRO A 170 -1.14 5.01 6.88
C PRO A 170 0.38 4.96 6.66
N VAL A 171 1.15 5.54 7.58
CA VAL A 171 2.61 5.53 7.51
C VAL A 171 3.14 4.19 8.00
N SER A 172 3.91 3.51 7.16
CA SER A 172 4.55 2.25 7.55
C SER A 172 5.64 2.48 8.60
N LEU A 173 5.85 1.50 9.49
CA LEU A 173 6.92 1.48 10.49
C LEU A 173 8.28 1.84 9.89
N VAL A 174 8.59 1.31 8.71
CA VAL A 174 9.91 1.53 8.05
C VAL A 174 10.07 2.90 7.42
N GLU A 175 8.99 3.65 7.19
CA GLU A 175 9.11 5.05 6.75
C GLU A 175 9.41 5.98 7.93
N LYS A 176 8.99 5.59 9.13
CA LYS A 176 9.18 6.38 10.34
C LYS A 176 10.51 6.10 11.01
N TYR A 177 11.03 4.88 10.89
CA TYR A 177 12.23 4.44 11.59
C TYR A 177 13.23 3.80 10.63
N ASN A 178 14.47 4.31 10.66
CA ASN A 178 15.59 3.71 9.93
C ASN A 178 16.08 2.40 10.57
N TYR A 179 15.86 2.26 11.87
CA TYR A 179 16.29 1.11 12.66
C TYR A 179 15.16 0.66 13.59
N ILE A 180 14.94 -0.65 13.64
CA ILE A 180 14.00 -1.29 14.56
C ILE A 180 14.78 -2.35 15.33
N ALA A 181 14.86 -2.19 16.65
CA ALA A 181 15.45 -3.17 17.56
C ALA A 181 14.34 -4.01 18.20
N ILE A 182 14.51 -5.34 18.20
CA ILE A 182 13.54 -6.28 18.79
C ILE A 182 14.25 -7.08 19.88
N GLU A 183 13.91 -6.78 21.13
CA GLU A 183 14.53 -7.36 22.32
C GLU A 183 13.55 -8.26 23.10
N GLY A 184 14.08 -9.10 23.99
CA GLY A 184 13.28 -9.98 24.86
C GLY A 184 13.89 -11.38 25.06
N ASN A 185 13.17 -12.22 25.80
CA ASN A 185 13.69 -13.52 26.25
C ASN A 185 13.92 -14.53 25.12
N ILE A 186 14.81 -15.50 25.36
CA ILE A 186 15.03 -16.63 24.45
C ILE A 186 13.70 -17.41 24.28
N GLY A 187 13.39 -17.79 23.04
CA GLY A 187 12.16 -18.51 22.71
C GLY A 187 10.92 -17.64 22.47
N ALA A 188 10.97 -16.32 22.71
CA ALA A 188 9.82 -15.41 22.54
C ALA A 188 9.43 -15.11 21.06
N GLY A 189 10.08 -15.74 20.08
CA GLY A 189 9.77 -15.55 18.65
C GLY A 189 10.38 -14.30 18.00
N LYS A 190 11.32 -13.61 18.66
CA LYS A 190 11.96 -12.37 18.15
C LYS A 190 12.54 -12.51 16.74
N THR A 191 13.29 -13.58 16.49
CA THR A 191 13.92 -13.83 15.19
C THR A 191 12.87 -14.06 14.11
N SER A 192 11.79 -14.78 14.43
CA SER A 192 10.67 -15.00 13.52
C SER A 192 9.97 -13.67 13.18
N LEU A 193 9.66 -12.86 14.20
CA LEU A 193 9.05 -11.54 14.01
C LEU A 193 9.95 -10.61 13.19
N SER A 194 11.24 -10.57 13.50
CA SER A 194 12.23 -9.74 12.78
C SER A 194 12.33 -10.15 11.31
N LYS A 195 12.28 -11.46 11.03
CA LYS A 195 12.28 -11.98 9.66
C LYS A 195 11.00 -11.61 8.92
N MET A 196 9.84 -11.72 9.56
CA MET A 196 8.55 -11.32 8.96
C MET A 196 8.53 -9.82 8.63
N ILE A 197 8.97 -8.97 9.55
CA ILE A 197 9.10 -7.52 9.32
C ILE A 197 10.09 -7.23 8.18
N GLY A 198 11.24 -7.93 8.17
CA GLY A 198 12.22 -7.82 7.08
C GLY A 198 11.63 -8.18 5.71
N ASP A 199 10.88 -9.27 5.63
CA ASP A 199 10.24 -9.74 4.41
C ASP A 199 9.09 -8.83 3.94
N ASP A 200 8.28 -8.31 4.86
CA ASP A 200 7.10 -7.49 4.54
C ASP A 200 7.47 -6.06 4.15
N PHE A 201 8.56 -5.53 4.69
CA PHE A 201 9.00 -4.15 4.42
C PHE A 201 10.31 -4.05 3.63
N ASN A 202 10.82 -5.17 3.11
CA ASN A 202 12.09 -5.24 2.41
C ASN A 202 13.26 -4.64 3.22
N ALA A 203 13.23 -4.83 4.54
CA ALA A 203 14.24 -4.30 5.45
C ALA A 203 15.40 -5.29 5.64
N LYS A 204 16.61 -4.77 5.81
CA LYS A 204 17.81 -5.58 6.10
C LYS A 204 17.67 -6.18 7.49
N LEU A 205 17.63 -7.51 7.58
CA LEU A 205 17.66 -8.23 8.84
C LEU A 205 19.10 -8.30 9.35
N VAL A 206 19.33 -7.74 10.54
CA VAL A 206 20.62 -7.79 11.25
C VAL A 206 20.42 -8.65 12.48
N LEU A 207 21.06 -9.82 12.53
CA LEU A 207 20.98 -10.75 13.65
C LEU A 207 22.27 -10.73 14.45
N GLU A 208 22.14 -10.73 15.77
CA GLU A 208 23.28 -10.83 16.68
C GLU A 208 23.95 -12.21 16.56
N ARG A 209 25.27 -12.22 16.36
CA ARG A 209 26.07 -13.43 16.14
C ARG A 209 26.70 -13.89 17.45
N PHE A 210 25.94 -14.59 18.27
CA PHE A 210 26.40 -15.04 19.59
C PHE A 210 27.47 -16.15 19.53
N ALA A 211 27.38 -17.07 18.56
CA ALA A 211 28.18 -18.28 18.53
C ALA A 211 29.67 -18.03 18.24
N ASP A 212 29.99 -16.92 17.58
CA ASP A 212 31.35 -16.60 17.13
C ASP A 212 32.09 -15.64 18.09
N ASN A 213 31.47 -15.28 19.22
CA ASN A 213 32.04 -14.28 20.13
C ASN A 213 33.10 -14.89 21.08
N PRO A 214 34.39 -14.50 20.96
CA PRO A 214 35.47 -15.09 21.76
C PRO A 214 35.44 -14.67 23.24
N PHE A 215 34.64 -13.67 23.60
CA PHE A 215 34.49 -13.17 24.97
C PHE A 215 33.27 -13.77 25.68
N LEU A 216 32.30 -14.33 24.96
CA LEU A 216 31.07 -14.84 25.56
C LEU A 216 31.33 -16.01 26.54
N PRO A 217 32.16 -17.03 26.22
CA PRO A 217 32.54 -18.05 27.21
C PRO A 217 33.33 -17.49 28.39
N LYS A 218 34.17 -16.47 28.17
CA LYS A 218 35.00 -15.83 29.20
C LYS A 218 34.16 -15.01 30.18
N TYR A 219 33.11 -14.36 29.67
CA TYR A 219 32.13 -13.63 30.46
C TYR A 219 31.38 -14.54 31.44
N TYR A 220 30.95 -15.73 31.01
CA TYR A 220 30.31 -16.69 31.92
C TYR A 220 31.25 -17.22 33.00
N ALA A 221 32.57 -17.14 32.80
CA ALA A 221 33.57 -17.53 33.79
C ALA A 221 33.94 -16.39 34.75
N ASP A 222 33.98 -15.15 34.27
CA ASP A 222 34.35 -13.94 35.04
C ASP A 222 33.67 -12.70 34.46
N MET A 223 32.47 -12.40 34.98
CA MET A 223 31.63 -11.33 34.45
C MET A 223 32.26 -9.94 34.62
N GLU A 224 32.87 -9.66 35.78
CA GLU A 224 33.40 -8.34 36.09
C GLU A 224 34.54 -7.95 35.14
N ARG A 225 35.40 -8.91 34.79
CA ARG A 225 36.53 -8.68 33.90
C ARG A 225 36.13 -8.59 32.43
N TYR A 226 35.16 -9.38 31.98
CA TYR A 226 34.86 -9.57 30.56
C TYR A 226 33.57 -8.91 30.06
N ALA A 227 32.77 -8.28 30.93
CA ALA A 227 31.56 -7.55 30.53
C ALA A 227 31.86 -6.47 29.47
N PHE A 228 32.83 -5.58 29.75
CA PHE A 228 33.14 -4.49 28.82
C PHE A 228 33.73 -4.97 27.48
N PRO A 229 34.74 -5.88 27.44
CA PRO A 229 35.20 -6.47 26.19
C PRO A 229 34.11 -7.17 25.37
N LEU A 230 33.18 -7.87 26.05
CA LEU A 230 32.06 -8.54 25.40
C LEU A 230 31.13 -7.51 24.73
N GLU A 231 30.70 -6.48 25.44
CA GLU A 231 29.87 -5.40 24.87
C GLU A 231 30.54 -4.68 23.70
N MET A 232 31.84 -4.38 23.83
CA MET A 232 32.61 -3.76 22.75
C MET A 232 32.68 -4.63 21.51
N SER A 233 32.80 -5.95 21.68
CA SER A 233 32.79 -6.88 20.54
C SER A 233 31.45 -6.94 19.83
N PHE A 234 30.32 -6.93 20.56
CA PHE A 234 28.98 -6.85 19.95
C PHE A 234 28.74 -5.52 19.26
N LEU A 235 29.24 -4.40 19.81
CA LEU A 235 29.16 -3.09 19.16
C LEU A 235 29.94 -3.07 17.84
N ALA A 236 31.17 -3.60 17.83
CA ALA A 236 32.01 -3.65 16.64
C ALA A 236 31.41 -4.53 15.54
N ASP A 237 30.90 -5.72 15.89
CA ASP A 237 30.22 -6.62 14.94
C ASP A 237 28.97 -5.96 14.34
N ARG A 238 28.14 -5.30 15.17
CA ARG A 238 26.97 -4.53 14.67
C ARG A 238 27.38 -3.40 13.74
N PHE A 239 28.44 -2.66 14.04
CA PHE A 239 28.94 -1.60 13.17
C PHE A 239 29.34 -2.14 11.80
N GLN A 240 30.11 -3.23 11.75
CA GLN A 240 30.50 -3.89 10.49
C GLN A 240 29.27 -4.35 9.69
N GLN A 241 28.31 -5.01 10.35
CA GLN A 241 27.08 -5.47 9.70
C GLN A 241 26.21 -4.33 9.13
N LEU A 242 26.33 -3.11 9.65
CA LEU A 242 25.62 -1.93 9.14
C LEU A 242 26.36 -1.21 8.02
N THR A 243 27.69 -1.29 7.99
CA THR A 243 28.53 -0.64 6.96
C THR A 243 28.72 -1.48 5.69
N ASP A 244 28.61 -2.80 5.79
CA ASP A 244 28.68 -3.74 4.66
C ASP A 244 27.35 -3.88 3.90
#